data_AF-A0A1J5PUC5-F1
#
_entry.id   AF-A0A1J5PUC5-F1
#
_cell.length_a   1.000
_cell.length_b   1.000
_cell.length_c   1.000
_cell.angle_alpha   90.00
_cell.angle_beta   90.00
_cell.angle_gamma   90.00
#
_symmetry.space_group_name_H-M   'P 1'
#
loop_
_entity.id
_entity.type
_entity.pdbx_description
1 polymer ?
#
loop_
_entity_poly.entity_id
_entity_poly.type
_entity_poly.pdbx_seq_one_letter_code
_entity_poly.pdbx_strand_id
1 'polypeptide(L)'
;MADISSKLYEARNWYSNVGTDLLRGIAVRKSSCVANINKSIEDLKSAHQVHRINKYAVYRNKFGYHYDAKALQYLQQFEGEDAEDFFEVLRSFVRFSGEWAQLTKTLVQSQ
;
A
#
# COMPACT_ATOMS: atom_id res chain seq x y z
N MET A 1 0.99 -16.91 0.64
CA MET A 1 1.87 -15.85 1.15
C MET A 1 2.46 -15.03 0.01
N ALA A 2 3.35 -15.51 -0.85
CA ALA A 2 4.08 -14.62 -1.78
C ALA A 2 3.27 -13.85 -2.86
N ASP A 3 2.09 -14.34 -3.28
CA ASP A 3 1.16 -13.54 -4.12
C ASP A 3 0.65 -12.29 -3.39
N ILE A 4 0.54 -12.35 -2.05
CA ILE A 4 0.15 -11.20 -1.22
C ILE A 4 1.22 -10.10 -1.27
N SER A 5 2.52 -10.46 -1.37
CA SER A 5 3.61 -9.48 -1.48
C SER A 5 3.50 -8.68 -2.78
N SER A 6 3.12 -9.36 -3.87
CA SER A 6 2.85 -8.70 -5.16
C SER A 6 1.64 -7.77 -5.06
N LYS A 7 0.53 -8.24 -4.49
CA LYS A 7 -0.69 -7.44 -4.27
C LYS A 7 -0.45 -6.22 -3.38
N LEU A 8 0.29 -6.38 -2.28
CA LEU A 8 0.67 -5.29 -1.39
C LEU A 8 1.50 -4.23 -2.12
N TYR A 9 2.46 -4.67 -2.93
CA TYR A 9 3.31 -3.76 -3.70
C TYR A 9 2.50 -2.96 -4.72
N GLU A 10 1.63 -3.61 -5.48
CA GLU A 10 0.74 -2.93 -6.43
C GLU A 10 -0.19 -1.96 -5.73
N ALA A 11 -0.80 -2.36 -4.63
CA ALA A 11 -1.72 -1.50 -3.90
C ALA A 11 -0.99 -0.29 -3.29
N ARG A 12 0.20 -0.48 -2.72
CA ARG A 12 1.06 0.62 -2.23
C ARG A 12 1.38 1.62 -3.34
N ASN A 13 1.72 1.15 -4.54
CA ASN A 13 2.00 2.01 -5.68
C ASN A 13 0.74 2.74 -6.15
N TRP A 14 -0.39 2.04 -6.19
CA TRP A 14 -1.67 2.67 -6.51
C TRP A 14 -1.98 3.80 -5.54
N TYR A 15 -1.93 3.56 -4.23
CA TYR A 15 -2.18 4.59 -3.21
C TYR A 15 -1.22 5.78 -3.32
N SER A 16 0.06 5.51 -3.57
CA SER A 16 1.09 6.56 -3.64
C SER A 16 0.99 7.44 -4.88
N ASN A 17 0.44 6.90 -5.97
CA ASN A 17 0.35 7.56 -7.26
C ASN A 17 -1.12 7.88 -7.57
N VAL A 18 -1.80 6.96 -8.26
CA VAL A 18 -3.17 7.12 -8.78
C VAL A 18 -4.16 7.53 -7.68
N GLY A 19 -4.10 6.89 -6.51
CA GLY A 19 -4.95 7.20 -5.37
C GLY A 19 -4.72 8.62 -4.86
N THR A 20 -3.47 9.02 -4.65
CA THR A 20 -3.12 10.39 -4.23
C THR A 20 -3.65 11.42 -5.23
N ASP A 21 -3.48 11.19 -6.53
CA ASP A 21 -3.96 12.12 -7.56
C ASP A 21 -5.49 12.20 -7.62
N LEU A 22 -6.18 11.08 -7.39
CA LEU A 22 -7.64 11.06 -7.28
C LEU A 22 -8.13 11.93 -6.10
N LEU A 23 -7.53 11.78 -4.92
CA LEU A 23 -7.91 12.59 -3.75
C LEU A 23 -7.62 14.09 -3.98
N ARG A 24 -6.48 14.44 -4.57
CA ARG A 24 -6.18 15.82 -4.96
C ARG A 24 -7.22 16.37 -5.92
N GLY A 25 -7.60 15.59 -6.93
CA GLY A 25 -8.61 15.98 -7.90
C GLY A 25 -9.98 16.23 -7.26
N ILE A 26 -10.39 15.41 -6.28
CA ILE A 26 -11.62 15.65 -5.52
C ILE A 26 -11.49 16.94 -4.71
N ALA A 27 -10.38 17.16 -4.02
CA ALA A 27 -10.15 18.36 -3.21
C ALA A 27 -10.25 19.65 -4.04
N VAL A 28 -9.64 19.66 -5.24
CA VAL A 28 -9.75 20.79 -6.19
C VAL A 28 -11.20 21.05 -6.58
N ARG A 29 -11.97 20.01 -6.94
CA ARG A 29 -13.39 20.16 -7.34
C ARG A 29 -14.29 20.63 -6.20
N LYS A 30 -13.91 20.35 -4.96
CA LYS A 30 -14.62 20.72 -3.73
C LYS A 30 -14.11 22.01 -3.10
N SER A 31 -13.26 22.78 -3.80
CA SER A 31 -12.63 24.00 -3.27
C SER A 31 -11.95 23.78 -1.90
N SER A 32 -11.52 22.55 -1.63
CA SER A 32 -10.86 22.16 -0.39
C SER A 32 -9.37 22.48 -0.46
N CYS A 33 -8.74 22.69 0.70
CA CYS A 33 -7.31 22.96 0.77
C CYS A 33 -6.50 21.71 0.37
N VAL A 34 -5.99 21.68 -0.86
CA VAL A 34 -5.15 20.59 -1.40
C VAL A 34 -3.91 20.35 -0.54
N ALA A 35 -3.33 21.41 0.05
CA ALA A 35 -2.19 21.29 0.94
C ALA A 35 -2.52 20.47 2.20
N ASN A 36 -3.72 20.65 2.77
CA ASN A 36 -4.17 19.87 3.92
C ASN A 36 -4.36 18.40 3.53
N ILE A 37 -4.93 18.11 2.36
CA ILE A 37 -5.09 16.74 1.87
C ILE A 37 -3.75 16.07 1.60
N ASN A 38 -2.78 16.79 1.01
CA ASN A 38 -1.42 16.28 0.84
C ASN A 38 -0.78 15.93 2.17
N LYS A 39 -0.91 16.81 3.17
CA LYS A 39 -0.41 16.57 4.51
C LYS A 39 -1.06 15.32 5.12
N SER A 40 -2.39 15.21 5.09
CA SER A 40 -3.09 14.03 5.61
C SER A 40 -2.66 12.73 4.92
N ILE A 41 -2.44 12.74 3.61
CA ILE A 41 -1.95 11.56 2.88
C ILE A 41 -0.55 11.15 3.35
N GLU A 42 0.38 12.10 3.49
CA GLU A 42 1.73 11.80 3.94
C GLU A 42 1.77 11.39 5.41
N ASP A 43 0.95 12.01 6.26
CA ASP A 43 0.76 11.62 7.66
C ASP A 43 0.26 10.16 7.75
N LEU A 44 -0.72 9.76 6.93
CA LEU A 44 -1.22 8.38 6.86
C LEU A 44 -0.14 7.39 6.41
N LYS A 45 0.60 7.71 5.33
CA LYS A 45 1.68 6.84 4.82
C LYS A 45 2.78 6.64 5.87
N SER A 46 3.10 7.71 6.61
CA SER A 46 4.10 7.71 7.68
C SER A 46 3.63 6.91 8.89
N ALA A 47 2.42 7.19 9.39
CA ALA A 47 1.84 6.54 10.57
C ALA A 47 1.75 5.00 10.42
N HIS A 48 1.36 4.53 9.24
CA HIS A 48 1.24 3.10 8.95
C HIS A 48 2.49 2.50 8.29
N GLN A 49 3.56 3.28 8.13
CA GLN A 49 4.84 2.83 7.58
C GLN A 49 4.71 2.01 6.28
N VAL A 50 3.82 2.44 5.36
CA VAL A 50 3.45 1.65 4.16
C VAL A 50 4.65 1.30 3.27
N HIS A 51 5.74 2.06 3.38
CA HIS A 51 7.01 1.80 2.71
C HIS A 51 7.68 0.46 3.13
N ARG A 52 7.35 -0.10 4.30
CA ARG A 52 7.88 -1.40 4.76
C ARG A 52 7.55 -2.56 3.81
N ILE A 53 6.51 -2.42 2.98
CA ILE A 53 6.19 -3.36 1.89
C ILE A 53 7.39 -3.57 0.95
N ASN A 54 8.25 -2.55 0.79
CA ASN A 54 9.44 -2.65 -0.07
C ASN A 54 10.43 -3.73 0.36
N LYS A 55 10.44 -4.13 1.65
CA LYS A 55 11.22 -5.27 2.14
C LYS A 55 10.92 -6.54 1.34
N TYR A 56 9.66 -6.71 0.94
CA TYR A 56 9.18 -7.91 0.24
C TYR A 56 9.13 -7.75 -1.29
N ALA A 57 9.68 -6.65 -1.84
CA ALA A 57 9.61 -6.35 -3.27
C ALA A 57 10.32 -7.39 -4.15
N VAL A 58 11.37 -8.05 -3.63
CA VAL A 58 12.11 -9.10 -4.34
C VAL A 58 11.23 -10.32 -4.69
N TYR A 59 10.17 -10.55 -3.92
CA TYR A 59 9.21 -11.65 -4.10
C TYR A 59 8.10 -11.32 -5.11
N ARG A 60 8.04 -10.07 -5.60
CA ARG A 60 6.99 -9.61 -6.53
C ARG A 60 7.01 -10.41 -7.83
N ASN A 61 5.84 -10.92 -8.23
CA ASN A 61 5.60 -11.66 -9.46
C ASN A 61 6.46 -12.92 -9.63
N LYS A 62 7.13 -13.41 -8.57
CA LYS A 62 8.04 -14.56 -8.65
C LYS A 62 7.34 -15.92 -8.53
N PHE A 63 6.09 -15.95 -8.09
CA PHE A 63 5.37 -17.17 -7.74
C PHE A 63 4.08 -17.41 -8.55
N GLY A 64 3.45 -16.33 -9.04
CA GLY A 64 2.13 -16.39 -9.67
C GLY A 64 2.14 -16.53 -11.20
N TYR A 65 3.23 -16.13 -11.87
CA TYR A 65 3.37 -16.31 -13.32
C TYR A 65 4.23 -17.54 -13.58
N HIS A 66 3.62 -18.53 -14.22
CA HIS A 66 4.13 -19.88 -14.49
C HIS A 66 5.66 -19.93 -14.69
N TYR A 67 6.32 -20.39 -13.62
CA TYR A 67 7.71 -20.87 -13.56
C TYR A 67 8.79 -19.83 -13.91
N ASP A 68 9.01 -18.84 -13.04
CA ASP A 68 10.38 -18.38 -12.82
C ASP A 68 11.19 -19.64 -12.46
N ALA A 69 12.25 -19.93 -13.21
CA ALA A 69 13.09 -21.11 -12.98
C ALA A 69 13.63 -21.16 -11.53
N LYS A 70 13.63 -20.02 -10.83
CA LYS A 70 14.05 -19.85 -9.44
C LYS A 70 12.88 -19.74 -8.45
N ALA A 71 11.64 -20.04 -8.82
CA ALA A 71 10.47 -19.92 -7.94
C ALA A 71 10.64 -20.68 -6.61
N LEU A 72 11.21 -21.89 -6.66
CA LEU A 72 11.53 -22.68 -5.46
C LEU A 72 12.58 -22.00 -4.57
N GLN A 73 13.60 -21.37 -5.17
CA GLN A 73 14.63 -20.63 -4.44
C GLN A 73 14.01 -19.42 -3.72
N TYR A 74 13.13 -18.67 -4.39
CA TYR A 74 12.43 -17.57 -3.75
C TYR A 74 11.47 -18.05 -2.65
N LEU A 75 10.87 -19.24 -2.79
CA LEU A 75 9.99 -19.81 -1.77
C LEU A 75 10.78 -20.11 -0.50
N GLN A 76 11.93 -20.76 -0.64
CA GLN A 76 12.84 -21.06 0.47
C GLN A 76 13.38 -19.79 1.13
N GLN A 77 13.68 -18.75 0.34
CA GLN A 77 14.06 -17.44 0.89
C GLN A 77 12.91 -16.83 1.70
N PHE A 78 11.69 -16.86 1.16
CA PHE A 78 10.51 -16.32 1.83
C PHE A 78 10.17 -17.08 3.11
N GLU A 79 10.40 -18.40 3.16
CA GLU A 79 10.23 -19.22 4.37
C GLU A 79 11.15 -18.77 5.52
N GLY A 80 12.31 -18.19 5.19
CA GLY A 80 13.24 -17.63 6.17
C GLY A 80 12.89 -16.22 6.66
N GLU A 81 11.83 -15.59 6.13
CA GLU A 81 11.38 -14.28 6.60
C GLU A 81 10.70 -14.37 7.96
N ASP A 82 10.82 -13.29 8.74
CA ASP A 82 10.12 -13.16 10.02
C ASP A 82 8.60 -13.05 9.79
N ALA A 83 7.87 -14.08 10.19
CA ALA A 83 6.43 -14.17 10.03
C ALA A 83 5.67 -13.09 10.82
N GLU A 84 6.18 -12.69 12.00
CA GLU A 84 5.54 -11.67 12.82
C GLU A 84 5.73 -10.28 12.20
N ASP A 85 6.95 -9.99 11.72
CA ASP A 85 7.21 -8.76 10.96
C ASP A 85 6.32 -8.66 9.72
N PHE A 86 6.14 -9.78 8.98
CA PHE A 86 5.28 -9.81 7.82
C PHE A 86 3.80 -9.60 8.17
N PHE A 87 3.34 -10.24 9.24
CA PHE A 87 1.98 -10.06 9.75
C PHE A 87 1.72 -8.60 10.17
N GLU A 88 2.69 -7.96 10.82
CA GLU A 88 2.61 -6.55 11.18
C GLU A 88 2.52 -5.63 9.96
N VAL A 89 3.26 -5.91 8.89
CA VAL A 89 3.14 -5.18 7.62
C VAL A 89 1.74 -5.33 7.02
N LEU A 90 1.19 -6.55 7.02
CA LEU A 90 -0.18 -6.81 6.55
C LEU A 90 -1.22 -6.05 7.38
N ARG A 91 -1.12 -6.12 8.71
CA ARG A 91 -2.04 -5.47 9.64
C ARG A 91 -1.99 -3.94 9.47
N SER A 92 -0.79 -3.38 9.36
CA SER A 92 -0.60 -1.95 9.14
C SER A 92 -1.20 -1.51 7.81
N PHE A 93 -1.02 -2.30 6.75
CA PHE A 93 -1.62 -2.02 5.44
C PHE A 93 -3.16 -2.01 5.48
N VAL A 94 -3.78 -2.97 6.18
CA VAL A 94 -5.25 -3.00 6.34
C VAL A 94 -5.76 -1.74 7.06
N ARG A 95 -5.09 -1.32 8.14
CA ARG A 95 -5.44 -0.10 8.87
C ARG A 95 -5.29 1.14 7.99
N PHE A 96 -4.17 1.25 7.27
CA PHE A 96 -3.94 2.31 6.29
C PHE A 96 -5.06 2.39 5.25
N SER A 97 -5.44 1.26 4.65
CA SER A 97 -6.53 1.22 3.66
C SER A 97 -7.88 1.67 4.24
N GLY A 98 -8.17 1.31 5.49
CA GLY A 98 -9.37 1.76 6.20
C GLY A 98 -9.38 3.27 6.44
N GLU A 99 -8.28 3.83 6.94
CA GLU A 99 -8.16 5.27 7.19
C GLU A 99 -8.14 6.08 5.89
N TRP A 100 -7.54 5.54 4.83
CA TRP A 100 -7.62 6.12 3.49
C TRP A 100 -9.08 6.20 3.00
N ALA A 101 -9.86 5.12 3.16
CA ALA A 101 -11.26 5.11 2.81
C ALA A 101 -12.05 6.15 3.62
N GLN A 102 -11.73 6.32 4.90
CA GLN A 102 -12.33 7.35 5.74
C GLN A 102 -11.95 8.77 5.28
N LEU A 103 -10.68 9.03 4.95
CA LEU A 103 -10.24 10.31 4.37
C LEU A 103 -11.00 10.61 3.07
N THR A 104 -11.13 9.60 2.20
CA THR A 104 -11.88 9.70 0.93
C THR A 104 -13.34 10.06 1.20
N LYS A 105 -14.00 9.36 2.13
CA LYS A 105 -15.39 9.63 2.52
C LYS A 105 -15.56 11.06 3.02
N THR A 106 -14.70 11.50 3.95
CA THR A 106 -14.74 12.86 4.50
C THR A 106 -14.62 13.88 3.38
N LEU A 107 -13.68 13.69 2.44
CA LEU A 107 -13.43 14.62 1.34
C LEU A 107 -14.58 14.69 0.32
N VAL A 108 -15.23 13.55 0.04
CA VAL A 108 -16.39 13.49 -0.86
C VAL A 108 -17.62 14.15 -0.22
N GLN A 109 -17.79 13.97 1.09
CA GLN A 109 -18.94 14.47 1.85
C GLN A 109 -18.80 15.92 2.31
N SER A 110 -17.57 16.46 2.41
CA SER A 110 -17.35 17.89 2.65
C SER A 110 -17.97 18.71 1.51
N GLN A 111 -18.74 19.72 1.90
CA GLN A 111 -19.43 20.67 1.01
C GLN A 111 -18.44 21.72 0.52
#